data_AF-A0A9D9W2Y4-F1
#
_entry.id   AF-A0A9D9W2Y4-F1
#
_cell.length_a   1.000
_cell.length_b   1.000
_cell.length_c   1.000
_cell.angle_alpha   90.00
_cell.angle_beta   90.00
_cell.angle_gamma   90.00
#
_symmetry.space_group_name_H-M   'P 1'
#
loop_
_entity.id
_entity.type
_entity.pdbx_description
1 polymer ?
#
loop_
_entity_poly.entity_id
_entity_poly.type
_entity_poly.pdbx_seq_one_letter_code
_entity_poly.pdbx_strand_id
1 'polypeptide(L)'
;ADWKILAINRTFSQQYNNTLPNLDDYLFGVKLIQTVDEYQQNERASKYGFLVIGLTFLLFYLIQTISKINIHIFQYSMIGIALILFYTLLIAITEHSSFSLAYSLSSIAVIALITSYSVSILQNKKFPVLIGSSLVVLYSFIFVIIQLEDYALLVGSIGLFFILATVMYFSRKIEW
;
A
#
# COMPACT_ATOMS: atom_id res chain seq x y z
N ALA A 1 6.69 -23.09 -22.61
CA ALA A 1 5.81 -23.99 -23.38
C ALA A 1 6.21 -23.88 -24.84
N ASP A 2 6.60 -24.98 -25.48
CA ASP A 2 6.92 -25.01 -26.90
C ASP A 2 5.67 -25.34 -27.70
N TRP A 3 5.22 -24.39 -28.53
CA TRP A 3 4.02 -24.55 -29.35
C TRP A 3 4.43 -24.81 -30.79
N LYS A 4 4.12 -26.01 -31.28
CA LYS A 4 4.37 -26.38 -32.69
C LYS A 4 3.14 -26.06 -33.54
N ILE A 5 3.17 -24.91 -34.22
CA ILE A 5 2.10 -24.51 -35.14
C ILE A 5 2.33 -25.18 -36.49
N LEU A 6 1.48 -26.15 -36.81
CA LEU A 6 1.48 -26.84 -38.10
C LEU A 6 1.10 -25.87 -39.23
N ALA A 7 1.74 -26.01 -40.39
CA ALA A 7 1.52 -25.15 -41.55
C ALA A 7 0.07 -25.14 -42.06
N ILE A 8 -0.68 -26.22 -41.80
CA ILE A 8 -2.10 -26.38 -42.18
C ILE A 8 -3.02 -25.47 -41.35
N ASN A 9 -2.60 -25.09 -40.14
CA ASN A 9 -3.41 -24.27 -39.22
C ASN A 9 -3.16 -22.76 -39.37
N ARG A 10 -2.39 -22.33 -40.38
CA ARG A 10 -2.11 -20.92 -40.66
C ARG A 10 -3.13 -20.39 -41.66
N THR A 11 -3.73 -19.25 -41.36
CA THR A 11 -4.78 -18.61 -42.17
C THR A 11 -4.24 -17.63 -43.22
N PHE A 12 -2.91 -17.54 -43.39
CA PHE A 12 -2.26 -16.65 -44.35
C PHE A 12 -1.31 -17.41 -45.30
N SER A 13 -1.09 -16.87 -46.49
CA SER A 13 -0.27 -17.49 -47.54
C SER A 13 1.23 -17.43 -47.20
N GLN A 14 2.01 -18.45 -47.58
CA GLN A 14 3.45 -18.48 -47.26
C GLN A 14 4.33 -17.65 -48.19
N GLN A 15 3.82 -17.27 -49.37
CA GLN A 15 4.58 -16.54 -50.38
C GLN A 15 3.82 -15.28 -50.80
N TYR A 16 4.50 -14.13 -50.68
CA TYR A 16 4.01 -12.84 -51.12
C TYR A 16 5.00 -12.24 -52.11
N ASN A 17 4.50 -11.77 -53.25
CA ASN A 17 5.35 -11.37 -54.37
C ASN A 17 5.77 -9.89 -54.36
N ASN A 18 5.46 -9.09 -53.33
CA ASN A 18 5.96 -7.70 -53.19
C ASN A 18 5.66 -7.00 -51.84
N THR A 19 4.60 -7.38 -51.12
CA THR A 19 4.20 -6.74 -49.85
C THR A 19 3.86 -7.79 -48.81
N LEU A 20 4.52 -7.71 -47.65
CA LEU A 20 4.15 -8.52 -46.48
C LEU A 20 2.76 -8.07 -45.99
N PRO A 21 1.81 -8.99 -45.76
CA PRO A 21 0.53 -8.66 -45.14
C PRO A 21 0.76 -8.25 -43.68
N ASN A 22 -0.20 -7.53 -43.08
CA ASN A 22 -0.19 -7.33 -41.65
C ASN A 22 -0.42 -8.69 -40.96
N LEU A 23 0.56 -9.14 -40.17
CA LEU A 23 0.56 -10.45 -39.51
C LEU A 23 0.01 -10.38 -38.08
N ASP A 24 -0.28 -9.17 -37.58
CA ASP A 24 -0.74 -8.95 -36.20
C ASP A 24 -2.08 -9.66 -35.92
N ASP A 25 -2.99 -9.69 -36.89
CA ASP A 25 -4.29 -10.37 -36.79
C ASP A 25 -4.18 -11.91 -36.77
N TYR A 26 -3.01 -12.45 -37.12
CA TYR A 26 -2.73 -13.88 -37.20
C TYR A 26 -1.80 -14.38 -36.09
N LEU A 27 -1.48 -13.52 -35.12
CA LEU A 27 -0.68 -13.89 -33.95
C LEU A 27 -1.44 -14.92 -33.09
N PHE A 28 -0.97 -16.16 -33.13
CA PHE A 28 -1.44 -17.22 -32.25
C PHE A 28 -0.62 -17.23 -30.97
N GLY A 29 -1.25 -16.86 -29.87
CA GLY A 29 -0.65 -16.86 -28.55
C GLY A 29 -1.72 -16.69 -27.49
N VAL A 30 -1.43 -17.14 -26.27
CA VAL A 30 -2.27 -16.83 -25.12
C VAL A 30 -1.63 -15.63 -24.42
N LYS A 31 -2.37 -14.53 -24.29
CA LYS A 31 -1.96 -13.46 -23.38
C LYS A 31 -2.16 -13.97 -21.97
N LEU A 32 -1.08 -14.33 -21.28
CA LEU A 32 -1.12 -14.60 -19.85
C LEU A 32 -1.46 -13.28 -19.15
N ILE A 33 -2.74 -13.07 -18.87
CA ILE A 33 -3.17 -12.03 -17.95
C ILE A 33 -2.83 -12.54 -16.56
N GLN A 34 -1.68 -12.11 -16.05
CA GLN A 34 -1.16 -12.55 -14.76
C GLN A 34 -1.87 -11.78 -13.63
N THR A 35 -3.10 -12.16 -13.31
CA THR A 35 -3.85 -11.65 -12.14
C THR A 35 -3.18 -12.01 -10.80
N VAL A 36 -2.19 -12.89 -10.84
CA VAL A 36 -1.37 -13.31 -9.69
C VAL A 36 -0.68 -12.13 -9.02
N ASP A 37 -0.28 -11.10 -9.76
CA ASP A 37 0.53 -10.01 -9.22
C ASP A 37 -0.26 -9.14 -8.21
N GLU A 38 -1.50 -8.79 -8.52
CA GLU A 38 -2.36 -7.98 -7.62
C GLU A 38 -2.74 -8.73 -6.35
N TYR A 39 -3.01 -10.04 -6.45
CA TYR A 39 -3.26 -10.89 -5.28
C TYR A 39 -2.02 -11.01 -4.38
N GLN A 40 -0.83 -11.19 -4.97
CA GLN A 40 0.42 -11.24 -4.20
C GLN A 40 0.72 -9.89 -3.53
N GLN A 41 0.47 -8.78 -4.22
CA GLN A 41 0.63 -7.43 -3.66
C GLN A 41 -0.33 -7.19 -2.49
N ASN A 42 -1.58 -7.65 -2.59
CA ASN A 42 -2.55 -7.61 -1.50
C ASN A 42 -2.12 -8.48 -0.29
N GLU A 43 -1.60 -9.68 -0.54
CA GLU A 43 -1.06 -10.54 0.51
C GLU A 43 0.12 -9.88 1.23
N ARG A 44 1.04 -9.29 0.46
CA ARG A 44 2.17 -8.50 1.00
C ARG A 44 1.65 -7.30 1.80
N ALA A 45 0.68 -6.55 1.28
CA ALA A 45 0.09 -5.42 1.98
C ALA A 45 -0.49 -5.82 3.34
N SER A 46 -1.21 -6.95 3.39
CA SER A 46 -1.78 -7.48 4.64
C SER A 46 -0.69 -7.89 5.64
N LYS A 47 0.38 -8.57 5.18
CA LYS A 47 1.52 -8.94 6.04
C LYS A 47 2.22 -7.72 6.63
N TYR A 48 2.45 -6.69 5.83
CA TYR A 48 3.00 -5.42 6.30
C TYR A 48 2.01 -4.61 7.13
N GLY A 49 0.74 -5.00 7.20
CA GLY A 49 -0.27 -4.23 7.87
C GLY A 49 -0.14 -4.17 9.39
N PHE A 50 0.49 -5.18 9.99
CA PHE A 50 0.83 -5.14 11.40
C PHE A 50 1.77 -3.97 11.74
N LEU A 51 2.72 -3.66 10.86
CA LEU A 51 3.65 -2.55 11.01
C LEU A 51 2.92 -1.20 10.99
N VAL A 52 1.97 -1.04 10.06
CA VAL A 52 1.13 0.16 9.96
C VAL A 52 0.34 0.38 11.25
N ILE A 53 -0.30 -0.68 11.76
CA ILE A 53 -1.11 -0.61 12.98
C ILE A 53 -0.24 -0.28 14.19
N GLY A 54 0.87 -1.01 14.38
CA GLY A 54 1.76 -0.82 15.52
C GLY A 54 2.39 0.58 15.56
N LEU A 55 2.91 1.06 14.44
CA LEU A 55 3.52 2.40 14.37
C LEU A 55 2.49 3.52 14.51
N THR A 56 1.28 3.35 13.96
CA THR A 56 0.21 4.34 14.14
C THR A 56 -0.18 4.46 15.61
N PHE A 57 -0.39 3.33 16.29
CA PHE A 57 -0.68 3.37 17.73
C PHE A 57 0.44 3.94 18.57
N LEU A 58 1.70 3.61 18.25
CA LEU A 58 2.87 4.21 18.89
C LEU A 58 2.88 5.74 18.71
N LEU A 59 2.54 6.23 17.52
CA LEU A 59 2.48 7.66 17.24
C LEU A 59 1.36 8.36 18.03
N PHE A 60 0.16 7.78 18.09
CA PHE A 60 -0.93 8.27 18.94
C PHE A 60 -0.53 8.28 20.42
N TYR A 61 0.16 7.23 20.88
CA TYR A 61 0.66 7.15 22.25
C TYR A 61 1.67 8.26 22.57
N LEU A 62 2.68 8.48 21.71
CA LEU A 62 3.64 9.57 21.91
C LEU A 62 2.96 10.93 21.94
N ILE A 63 2.00 11.17 21.03
CA ILE A 63 1.24 12.42 20.99
C ILE A 63 0.39 12.59 22.23
N GLN A 64 -0.23 11.52 22.73
CA GLN A 64 -1.00 11.53 23.97
C GLN A 64 -0.13 11.98 25.14
N THR A 65 1.05 11.39 25.30
CA THR A 65 2.00 11.72 26.37
C THR A 65 2.50 13.16 26.25
N ILE A 66 2.87 13.62 25.05
CA ILE A 66 3.35 15.00 24.82
C ILE A 66 2.22 16.03 25.03
N SER A 67 1.01 15.72 24.58
CA SER A 67 -0.14 16.64 24.65
C SER A 67 -0.78 16.69 26.03
N LYS A 68 -0.45 15.74 26.93
CA LYS A 68 -1.09 15.55 28.25
C LYS A 68 -2.62 15.43 28.17
N ILE A 69 -3.13 14.92 27.05
CA ILE A 69 -4.56 14.66 26.84
C ILE A 69 -4.81 13.18 27.12
N ASN A 70 -5.91 12.84 27.79
CA ASN A 70 -6.32 11.45 27.96
C ASN A 70 -7.23 11.04 26.79
N ILE A 71 -6.73 10.19 25.90
CA ILE A 71 -7.50 9.60 24.81
C ILE A 71 -8.24 8.37 25.38
N HIS A 72 -9.55 8.30 25.18
CA HIS A 72 -10.35 7.21 25.71
C HIS A 72 -10.10 5.91 24.92
N ILE A 73 -10.18 4.75 25.58
CA ILE A 73 -9.95 3.43 24.95
C ILE A 73 -10.83 3.20 23.71
N PHE A 74 -12.06 3.73 23.75
CA PHE A 74 -12.99 3.68 22.62
C PHE A 74 -12.44 4.40 21.37
N GLN A 75 -11.74 5.52 21.54
CA GLN A 75 -11.16 6.29 20.42
C GLN A 75 -9.98 5.53 19.79
N TYR A 76 -9.15 4.89 20.62
CA TYR A 76 -8.11 3.97 20.12
C TYR A 76 -8.69 2.82 19.31
N SER A 77 -9.79 2.23 19.78
CA SER A 77 -10.48 1.17 19.05
C SER A 77 -11.01 1.65 17.70
N MET A 78 -11.63 2.85 17.64
CA MET A 78 -12.10 3.44 16.38
C MET A 78 -10.96 3.66 15.38
N ILE A 79 -9.79 4.14 15.83
CA ILE A 79 -8.60 4.28 14.99
C ILE A 79 -8.15 2.90 14.47
N GLY A 80 -8.12 1.89 15.34
CA GLY A 80 -7.79 0.52 14.94
C GLY A 80 -8.74 -0.03 13.87
N ILE A 81 -10.04 0.19 14.02
CA ILE A 81 -11.04 -0.21 13.03
C ILE A 81 -10.82 0.52 11.71
N ALA A 82 -10.54 1.82 11.74
CA ALA A 82 -10.22 2.58 10.52
C ALA A 82 -8.99 2.03 9.79
N LEU A 83 -7.96 1.61 10.53
CA LEU A 83 -6.76 0.98 9.96
C LEU A 83 -7.06 -0.40 9.36
N ILE A 84 -7.99 -1.17 9.94
CA ILE A 84 -8.43 -2.45 9.36
C ILE A 84 -9.24 -2.23 8.08
N LEU A 85 -10.11 -1.21 8.06
CA LEU A 85 -10.91 -0.85 6.89
C LEU A 85 -10.05 -0.49 5.66
N PHE A 86 -8.82 0.00 5.87
CA PHE A 86 -7.87 0.18 4.76
C PHE A 86 -7.70 -1.10 3.94
N TYR A 87 -7.48 -2.25 4.58
CA TYR A 87 -7.23 -3.52 3.88
C TYR A 87 -8.49 -4.05 3.20
N THR A 88 -9.65 -3.90 3.85
CA THR A 88 -10.93 -4.25 3.24
C THR A 88 -11.18 -3.43 1.99
N LEU A 89 -10.94 -2.12 2.06
CA LEU A 89 -11.13 -1.21 0.94
C LEU A 89 -10.11 -1.46 -0.19
N LEU A 90 -8.85 -1.73 0.17
CA LEU A 90 -7.80 -2.09 -0.77
C LEU A 90 -8.21 -3.30 -1.60
N ILE A 91 -8.57 -4.42 -0.95
CA ILE A 91 -8.96 -5.66 -1.61
C ILE A 91 -10.18 -5.43 -2.51
N ALA A 92 -11.21 -4.78 -1.98
CA ALA A 92 -12.45 -4.53 -2.73
C ALA A 92 -12.23 -3.65 -3.97
N ILE A 93 -11.38 -2.63 -3.90
CA ILE A 93 -11.09 -1.76 -5.05
C ILE A 93 -10.16 -2.47 -6.04
N THR A 94 -9.21 -3.29 -5.57
CA THR A 94 -8.36 -4.09 -6.47
C THR A 94 -9.12 -5.12 -7.30
N GLU A 95 -10.28 -5.57 -6.84
CA GLU A 95 -11.13 -6.47 -7.64
C GLU A 95 -11.64 -5.81 -8.93
N HIS A 96 -11.73 -4.47 -8.94
CA HIS A 96 -12.25 -3.69 -10.05
C HIS A 96 -11.23 -2.73 -10.67
N SER A 97 -9.99 -2.69 -10.16
CA SER A 97 -8.98 -1.71 -10.55
C SER A 97 -7.56 -2.20 -10.24
N SER A 98 -6.55 -1.54 -10.81
CA SER A 98 -5.15 -1.85 -10.53
C SER A 98 -4.77 -1.60 -9.05
N PHE A 99 -3.82 -2.36 -8.53
CA PHE A 99 -3.28 -2.22 -7.17
C PHE A 99 -2.85 -0.78 -6.83
N SER A 100 -2.13 -0.10 -7.72
CA SER A 100 -1.63 1.26 -7.46
C SER A 100 -2.77 2.27 -7.25
N LEU A 101 -3.86 2.15 -8.01
CA LEU A 101 -5.04 3.02 -7.87
C LEU A 101 -5.81 2.68 -6.60
N ALA A 102 -6.03 1.39 -6.34
CA ALA A 102 -6.71 0.92 -5.14
C ALA A 102 -5.98 1.33 -3.86
N TYR A 103 -4.65 1.21 -3.84
CA TYR A 103 -3.80 1.63 -2.72
C TYR A 103 -3.87 3.13 -2.49
N SER A 104 -3.76 3.93 -3.55
CA SER A 104 -3.81 5.39 -3.45
C SER A 104 -5.16 5.87 -2.94
N LEU A 105 -6.25 5.33 -3.48
CA LEU A 105 -7.60 5.75 -3.07
C LEU A 105 -7.92 5.30 -1.64
N SER A 106 -7.56 4.08 -1.27
CA SER A 106 -7.77 3.55 0.08
C SER A 106 -6.94 4.27 1.14
N SER A 107 -5.66 4.55 0.83
CA SER A 107 -4.78 5.26 1.75
C SER A 107 -5.24 6.70 1.94
N ILE A 108 -5.59 7.43 0.88
CA ILE A 108 -6.15 8.79 0.99
C ILE A 108 -7.41 8.80 1.84
N ALA A 109 -8.34 7.86 1.61
CA ALA A 109 -9.59 7.78 2.37
C ALA A 109 -9.34 7.57 3.87
N VAL A 110 -8.45 6.63 4.23
CA VAL A 110 -8.16 6.30 5.64
C VAL A 110 -7.32 7.39 6.31
N ILE A 111 -6.33 7.95 5.61
CA ILE A 111 -5.53 9.07 6.12
C ILE A 111 -6.43 10.28 6.38
N ALA A 112 -7.33 10.63 5.46
CA ALA A 112 -8.28 11.72 5.62
C ALA A 112 -9.21 11.47 6.80
N LEU A 113 -9.75 10.25 6.93
CA LEU A 113 -10.63 9.86 8.04
C LEU A 113 -9.92 9.99 9.39
N ILE A 114 -8.73 9.40 9.55
CA ILE A 114 -7.97 9.43 10.82
C ILE A 114 -7.51 10.85 11.13
N THR A 115 -7.03 11.61 10.14
CA THR A 115 -6.58 12.99 10.33
C THR A 115 -7.73 13.89 10.75
N SER A 116 -8.87 13.81 10.06
CA SER A 116 -10.07 14.59 10.38
C SER A 116 -10.60 14.23 11.78
N TYR A 117 -10.64 12.94 12.12
CA TYR A 117 -11.06 12.47 13.44
C TYR A 117 -10.10 12.97 14.54
N SER A 118 -8.80 12.99 14.26
CA SER A 118 -7.78 13.50 15.20
C SER A 118 -7.94 15.00 15.48
N VAL A 119 -8.41 15.80 14.51
CA VAL A 119 -8.73 17.22 14.74
C VAL A 119 -9.82 17.40 15.79
N SER A 120 -10.81 16.51 15.83
CA SER A 120 -11.89 16.57 16.82
C SER A 120 -11.45 16.11 18.21
N ILE A 121 -10.48 15.19 18.30
CA ILE A 121 -9.99 14.66 19.58
C ILE A 121 -8.95 15.60 20.22
N LEU A 122 -8.07 16.16 19.40
CA LEU A 122 -6.90 16.91 19.88
C LEU A 122 -7.21 18.40 19.88
N GLN A 123 -7.01 19.06 21.02
CA GLN A 123 -7.30 20.49 21.18
C GLN A 123 -6.38 21.39 20.32
N ASN A 124 -5.19 20.90 19.94
CA ASN A 124 -4.20 21.67 19.19
C ASN A 124 -4.07 21.16 17.75
N LYS A 125 -4.31 22.05 16.77
CA LYS A 125 -4.26 21.76 15.33
C LYS A 125 -2.90 21.28 14.82
N LYS A 126 -1.81 21.50 15.57
CA LYS A 126 -0.46 21.03 15.19
C LYS A 126 -0.34 19.50 15.21
N PHE A 127 -0.97 18.82 16.17
CA PHE A 127 -0.85 17.37 16.32
C PHE A 127 -1.60 16.57 15.25
N PRO A 128 -2.85 16.92 14.86
CA PRO A 128 -3.52 16.26 13.74
C PRO A 128 -2.74 16.37 12.41
N VAL A 129 -2.12 17.52 12.14
CA VAL A 129 -1.26 17.69 10.96
C VAL A 129 -0.04 16.76 11.04
N LEU A 130 0.57 16.64 12.21
CA LEU A 130 1.68 15.71 12.43
C LEU A 130 1.25 14.24 12.20
N ILE A 131 0.07 13.85 12.70
CA ILE A 131 -0.52 12.51 12.48
C ILE A 131 -0.73 12.27 10.99
N GLY A 132 -1.42 13.17 10.30
CA GLY A 132 -1.70 13.03 8.87
C GLY A 132 -0.41 12.94 8.05
N SER A 133 0.56 13.80 8.31
CA SER A 133 1.86 13.78 7.61
C SER A 133 2.62 12.47 7.85
N SER A 134 2.58 11.95 9.08
CA SER A 134 3.26 10.71 9.43
C SER A 134 2.59 9.50 8.80
N LEU A 135 1.26 9.48 8.72
CA LEU A 135 0.52 8.45 7.98
C LEU A 135 0.84 8.51 6.49
N VAL A 136 0.88 9.69 5.86
CA VAL A 136 1.29 9.81 4.44
C VAL A 136 2.68 9.22 4.21
N VAL A 137 3.66 9.54 5.06
CA VAL A 137 5.01 8.99 4.97
C VAL A 137 4.99 7.46 5.13
N LEU A 138 4.24 6.95 6.11
CA LEU A 138 4.16 5.53 6.38
C LEU A 138 3.50 4.74 5.25
N TYR A 139 2.34 5.18 4.76
CA TYR A 139 1.67 4.54 3.62
C TYR A 139 2.52 4.65 2.34
N SER A 140 3.20 5.77 2.11
CA SER A 140 4.13 5.89 0.96
C SER A 140 5.30 4.92 1.09
N PHE A 141 5.87 4.78 2.29
CA PHE A 141 6.96 3.84 2.55
C PHE A 141 6.52 2.38 2.33
N ILE A 142 5.33 2.00 2.80
CA ILE A 142 4.78 0.67 2.57
C ILE A 142 4.51 0.41 1.09
N PHE A 143 3.99 1.41 0.36
CA PHE A 143 3.80 1.30 -1.09
C PHE A 143 5.12 0.97 -1.80
N VAL A 144 6.20 1.67 -1.46
CA VAL A 144 7.55 1.38 -2.01
C VAL A 144 8.01 -0.03 -1.66
N ILE A 145 7.81 -0.50 -0.42
CA ILE A 145 8.18 -1.87 -0.02
C ILE A 145 7.42 -2.90 -0.84
N ILE A 146 6.12 -2.71 -1.05
CA ILE A 146 5.29 -3.68 -1.78
C ILE A 146 5.75 -3.77 -3.23
N GLN A 147 6.11 -2.63 -3.84
CA GLN A 147 6.60 -2.56 -5.22
C GLN A 147 7.99 -3.20 -5.40
N LEU A 148 8.78 -3.32 -4.33
CA LEU A 148 10.09 -3.95 -4.35
C LEU A 148 9.93 -5.47 -4.15
N GLU A 149 10.03 -6.24 -5.23
CA GLU A 149 9.91 -7.70 -5.15
C GLU A 149 11.07 -8.32 -4.36
N ASP A 150 12.32 -7.97 -4.72
CA ASP A 150 13.55 -8.58 -4.16
C ASP A 150 14.16 -7.81 -2.98
N TYR A 151 13.94 -6.49 -2.89
CA TYR A 151 14.59 -5.62 -1.90
C TYR A 151 13.71 -5.25 -0.70
N ALA A 152 12.50 -5.82 -0.59
CA ALA A 152 11.54 -5.48 0.45
C ALA A 152 12.10 -5.61 1.88
N LEU A 153 12.87 -6.68 2.15
CA LEU A 153 13.41 -6.94 3.49
C LEU A 153 14.52 -5.96 3.87
N LEU A 154 15.38 -5.62 2.90
CA LEU A 154 16.46 -4.63 3.09
C LEU A 154 15.90 -3.23 3.33
N VAL A 155 15.02 -2.76 2.45
CA VAL A 155 14.42 -1.41 2.57
C VAL A 155 13.53 -1.33 3.81
N GLY A 156 12.76 -2.39 4.09
CA GLY A 156 11.94 -2.49 5.29
C GLY A 156 12.74 -2.40 6.58
N SER A 157 13.85 -3.16 6.70
CA SER A 157 14.69 -3.14 7.90
C SER A 157 15.40 -1.80 8.10
N ILE A 158 15.93 -1.19 7.04
CA ILE A 158 16.55 0.14 7.11
C ILE A 158 15.52 1.20 7.52
N GLY A 159 14.33 1.21 6.90
CA GLY A 159 13.29 2.17 7.26
C GLY A 159 12.79 2.00 8.69
N LEU A 160 12.56 0.76 9.13
CA LEU A 160 12.21 0.45 10.53
C LEU A 160 13.29 0.91 11.51
N PHE A 161 14.56 0.71 11.17
CA PHE A 161 15.68 1.19 11.99
C PHE A 161 15.63 2.72 12.17
N PHE A 162 15.43 3.48 11.10
CA PHE A 162 15.31 4.94 11.19
C PHE A 162 14.07 5.39 11.96
N ILE A 163 12.93 4.73 11.77
CA ILE A 163 11.70 5.03 12.52
C ILE A 163 11.93 4.79 14.02
N LEU A 164 12.50 3.65 14.37
CA LEU A 164 12.82 3.31 15.77
C LEU A 164 13.83 4.29 16.36
N ALA A 165 14.91 4.62 15.64
CA ALA A 165 15.91 5.60 16.09
C ALA A 165 15.27 6.97 16.34
N THR A 166 14.37 7.40 15.46
CA THR A 166 13.62 8.66 15.60
C THR A 166 12.76 8.63 16.85
N VAL A 167 11.98 7.56 17.04
CA VAL A 167 11.14 7.38 18.25
C VAL A 167 11.98 7.39 19.53
N MET A 168 13.08 6.64 19.57
CA MET A 168 13.97 6.58 20.74
C MET A 168 14.54 7.96 21.07
N TYR A 169 14.94 8.72 20.06
CA TYR A 169 15.48 10.06 20.26
C TYR A 169 14.42 11.06 20.77
N PHE A 170 13.22 11.03 20.20
CA PHE A 170 12.12 11.90 20.66
C PHE A 170 11.62 11.52 22.05
N SER A 171 11.54 10.22 22.35
CA SER A 171 11.11 9.71 23.66
C SER A 171 11.99 10.21 24.82
N ARG A 172 13.28 10.48 24.58
CA ARG A 172 14.20 11.03 25.59
C ARG A 172 13.77 12.39 26.15
N LYS A 173 13.02 13.18 25.37
CA LYS A 173 12.57 14.53 25.78
C LYS A 173 11.22 14.51 26.50
N ILE A 174 10.63 13.34 26.68
CA ILE A 174 9.34 13.18 27.34
C ILE A 174 9.61 12.91 28.82
N GLU A 175 9.22 13.84 29.68
CA GLU A 175 9.12 13.59 31.13
C GLU A 175 7.87 12.73 31.36
N TRP A 176 8.09 11.51 31.82
CA TRP A 176 7.04 10.52 32.07
C TRP A 176 6.25 10.84 33.35
#